data_AF-A0AAX4JAK8-F1
#
_entry.id   AF-A0AAX4JAK8-F1
#
_cell.length_a   1.000
_cell.length_b   1.000
_cell.length_c   1.000
_cell.angle_alpha   90.00
_cell.angle_beta   90.00
_cell.angle_gamma   90.00
#
_symmetry.space_group_name_H-M   'P 1'
#
loop_
_entity.id
_entity.type
_entity.pdbx_description
1 polymer ?
#
loop_
_entity_poly.entity_id
_entity_poly.type
_entity_poly.pdbx_seq_one_letter_code
_entity_poly.pdbx_strand_id
1 'polypeptide(L)'
;MHNQKTKESFKFHEIQNFLAENVKINDHNFRFDKFIDVQMQDLKIEKINFDNLEDLKNIKDINQFQTFLSEIFYKNTDIKISEKILKIILNSLKFHKFDPSKFLKGISKHMKNPLHEIYEHALILTASLFEDSNFNFSNFRSFEKFKSFMPQECFKEKKLIKLKSKFDDKLKISNNIKIYKDKINYLQEGIQIIKDENKKRLEEVFNKLPFLIENSTSRILREKSLEYFHIILNYDGFDLLKSEALFSLVEQNSKFEKQNFKFEKQNSKFERQNSTIERHNFKFERQNSKFERQNYKFERHNFKFETLSNLDREMINLLFGNKICLRFKVCITDVIIKIIERSENLERIRNLILELSEEINKTEKKMNEIILNNLAYIFEISKFKS
;
A
#
# COMPACT_ATOMS: atom_id res chain seq x y z
N MET A 1 -0.42 14.66 -28.00
CA MET A 1 -1.06 13.55 -27.25
C MET A 1 -2.57 13.42 -27.53
N HIS A 2 -3.04 13.47 -28.78
CA HIS A 2 -4.47 13.30 -29.11
C HIS A 2 -4.78 12.26 -30.22
N ASN A 3 -3.77 11.54 -30.75
CA ASN A 3 -3.96 10.54 -31.81
C ASN A 3 -3.82 9.06 -31.36
N GLN A 4 -3.65 8.78 -30.06
CA GLN A 4 -3.55 7.40 -29.56
C GLN A 4 -4.89 6.79 -29.13
N LYS A 5 -5.85 7.60 -28.64
CA LYS A 5 -7.16 7.10 -28.16
C LYS A 5 -8.08 6.60 -29.27
N THR A 6 -7.95 7.12 -30.49
CA THR A 6 -8.80 6.72 -31.63
C THR A 6 -8.40 5.35 -32.20
N LYS A 7 -7.10 5.01 -32.20
CA LYS A 7 -6.61 3.69 -32.64
C LYS A 7 -7.00 2.54 -31.72
N GLU A 8 -7.11 2.78 -30.41
CA GLU A 8 -7.56 1.77 -29.45
C GLU A 8 -9.06 1.48 -29.57
N SER A 9 -9.89 2.52 -29.84
CA SER A 9 -11.33 2.30 -30.05
C SER A 9 -11.64 1.54 -31.34
N PHE A 10 -10.82 1.72 -32.39
CA PHE A 10 -10.99 1.04 -33.67
C PHE A 10 -10.70 -0.47 -33.56
N LYS A 11 -9.65 -0.85 -32.84
CA LYS A 11 -9.32 -2.25 -32.55
C LYS A 11 -10.39 -2.95 -31.70
N PHE A 12 -11.01 -2.23 -30.77
CA PHE A 12 -12.06 -2.81 -29.92
C PHE A 12 -13.34 -3.12 -30.72
N HIS A 13 -13.66 -2.28 -31.71
CA HIS A 13 -14.84 -2.47 -32.56
C HIS A 13 -14.66 -3.59 -33.59
N GLU A 14 -13.44 -3.78 -34.14
CA GLU A 14 -13.11 -4.92 -35.00
C GLU A 14 -13.17 -6.26 -34.24
N ILE A 15 -12.73 -6.29 -32.97
CA ILE A 15 -12.83 -7.49 -32.13
C ILE A 15 -14.31 -7.84 -31.85
N GLN A 16 -15.17 -6.84 -31.60
CA GLN A 16 -16.60 -7.09 -31.39
C GLN A 16 -17.31 -7.60 -32.66
N ASN A 17 -17.00 -7.04 -33.83
CA ASN A 17 -17.58 -7.50 -35.10
C ASN A 17 -17.08 -8.90 -35.48
N PHE A 18 -15.80 -9.20 -35.25
CA PHE A 18 -15.24 -10.54 -35.44
C PHE A 18 -15.87 -11.58 -34.50
N LEU A 19 -16.15 -11.21 -33.24
CA LEU A 19 -16.86 -12.09 -32.31
C LEU A 19 -18.32 -12.29 -32.72
N ALA A 20 -18.99 -11.28 -33.27
CA ALA A 20 -20.38 -11.38 -33.74
C ALA A 20 -20.52 -12.26 -35.00
N GLU A 21 -19.58 -12.19 -35.94
CA GLU A 21 -19.62 -13.00 -37.18
C GLU A 21 -19.30 -14.49 -36.94
N ASN A 22 -18.47 -14.82 -35.93
CA ASN A 22 -18.06 -16.21 -35.65
C ASN A 22 -19.06 -17.02 -34.79
N VAL A 23 -20.14 -16.40 -34.29
CA VAL A 23 -21.18 -17.10 -33.49
C VAL A 23 -22.00 -18.10 -34.32
N LYS A 24 -21.98 -18.01 -35.67
CA LYS A 24 -22.76 -18.88 -36.56
C LYS A 24 -22.16 -20.26 -36.88
N ILE A 25 -20.93 -20.56 -36.44
CA ILE A 25 -20.28 -21.86 -36.74
C ILE A 25 -20.36 -22.77 -35.51
N ASN A 26 -21.06 -23.91 -35.64
CA ASN A 26 -21.33 -24.92 -34.60
C ASN A 26 -20.16 -25.92 -34.39
N ASP A 27 -18.93 -25.55 -34.75
CA ASP A 27 -17.78 -26.43 -34.57
C ASP A 27 -17.03 -26.08 -33.27
N HIS A 28 -17.30 -26.86 -32.22
CA HIS A 28 -16.70 -26.67 -30.89
C HIS A 28 -15.18 -26.89 -30.87
N ASN A 29 -14.64 -27.70 -31.79
CA ASN A 29 -13.19 -27.93 -31.87
C ASN A 29 -12.48 -26.69 -32.41
N PHE A 30 -13.01 -26.10 -33.47
CA PHE A 30 -12.49 -24.86 -34.05
C PHE A 30 -12.48 -23.70 -33.04
N ARG A 31 -13.50 -23.62 -32.17
CA ARG A 31 -13.57 -22.59 -31.12
C ARG A 31 -12.51 -22.75 -30.04
N PHE A 32 -12.17 -23.98 -29.67
CA PHE A 32 -11.16 -24.23 -28.63
C PHE A 32 -9.74 -23.91 -29.13
N ASP A 33 -9.40 -24.39 -30.32
CA ASP A 33 -8.06 -24.20 -30.88
C ASP A 33 -7.81 -22.69 -31.10
N LYS A 34 -8.81 -21.97 -31.64
CA LYS A 34 -8.75 -20.51 -31.79
C LYS A 34 -8.73 -19.74 -30.44
N PHE A 35 -9.43 -20.24 -29.42
CA PHE A 35 -9.42 -19.62 -28.08
C PHE A 35 -8.04 -19.76 -27.41
N ILE A 36 -7.43 -20.94 -27.51
CA ILE A 36 -6.06 -21.15 -27.05
C ILE A 36 -5.10 -20.29 -27.84
N ASP A 37 -5.20 -20.25 -29.17
CA ASP A 37 -4.31 -19.47 -30.03
C ASP A 37 -4.34 -17.98 -29.66
N VAL A 38 -5.54 -17.41 -29.44
CA VAL A 38 -5.69 -16.00 -29.04
C VAL A 38 -5.07 -15.73 -27.66
N GLN A 39 -5.31 -16.59 -26.67
CA GLN A 39 -4.73 -16.39 -25.33
C GLN A 39 -3.21 -16.66 -25.29
N MET A 40 -2.68 -17.46 -26.22
CA MET A 40 -1.26 -17.81 -26.31
C MET A 40 -0.41 -16.75 -27.03
N GLN A 41 -0.99 -16.05 -28.02
CA GLN A 41 -0.35 -14.89 -28.66
C GLN A 41 0.01 -13.82 -27.62
N ASP A 42 -0.86 -13.60 -26.64
CA ASP A 42 -0.62 -12.65 -25.54
C ASP A 42 0.55 -13.07 -24.63
N LEU A 43 0.89 -14.38 -24.58
CA LEU A 43 1.96 -14.91 -23.74
C LEU A 43 3.30 -15.06 -24.49
N LYS A 44 3.38 -14.67 -25.77
CA LYS A 44 4.53 -14.94 -26.66
C LYS A 44 4.91 -16.42 -26.75
N ILE A 45 3.96 -17.31 -26.47
CA ILE A 45 4.14 -18.75 -26.63
C ILE A 45 3.67 -19.09 -28.05
N GLU A 46 4.36 -18.55 -29.05
CA GLU A 46 3.98 -18.77 -30.45
C GLU A 46 4.42 -20.17 -30.90
N LYS A 47 3.45 -20.94 -31.42
CA LYS A 47 3.64 -22.24 -32.10
C LYS A 47 3.99 -23.45 -31.22
N ILE A 48 3.46 -23.57 -30.01
CA ILE A 48 3.51 -24.87 -29.31
C ILE A 48 2.43 -25.78 -29.89
N ASN A 49 2.85 -26.85 -30.58
CA ASN A 49 1.94 -27.95 -30.87
C ASN A 49 1.79 -28.78 -29.58
N PHE A 50 0.62 -28.69 -28.95
CA PHE A 50 0.32 -29.38 -27.69
C PHE A 50 0.30 -30.90 -27.80
N ASP A 51 0.18 -31.44 -29.01
CA ASP A 51 0.30 -32.86 -29.28
C ASP A 51 1.76 -33.30 -29.49
N ASN A 52 2.69 -32.35 -29.66
CA ASN A 52 4.13 -32.61 -29.82
C ASN A 52 4.85 -32.54 -28.47
N LEU A 53 5.31 -33.69 -27.98
CA LEU A 53 6.04 -33.80 -26.70
C LEU A 53 7.35 -32.99 -26.70
N GLU A 54 8.01 -32.83 -27.84
CA GLU A 54 9.28 -32.09 -27.91
C GLU A 54 9.06 -30.58 -27.71
N ASP A 55 7.92 -30.05 -28.16
CA ASP A 55 7.57 -28.65 -27.95
C ASP A 55 7.28 -28.38 -26.47
N LEU A 56 6.57 -29.31 -25.79
CA LEU A 56 6.30 -29.21 -24.35
C LEU A 56 7.58 -29.27 -23.51
N LYS A 57 8.55 -30.09 -23.93
CA LYS A 57 9.85 -30.22 -23.25
C LYS A 57 10.68 -28.94 -23.34
N ASN A 58 10.59 -28.21 -24.45
CA ASN A 58 11.40 -27.02 -24.74
C ASN A 58 10.83 -25.69 -24.17
N ILE A 59 9.79 -25.75 -23.35
CA ILE A 59 9.19 -24.56 -22.72
C ILE A 59 10.17 -23.92 -21.73
N LYS A 60 10.59 -22.68 -22.00
CA LYS A 60 11.54 -21.94 -21.16
C LYS A 60 10.91 -21.31 -19.92
N ASP A 61 9.71 -20.72 -20.05
CA ASP A 61 9.02 -20.08 -18.92
C ASP A 61 7.93 -21.00 -18.35
N ILE A 62 8.37 -21.98 -17.55
CA ILE A 62 7.48 -22.95 -16.89
C ILE A 62 6.47 -22.22 -15.99
N ASN A 63 6.86 -21.11 -15.35
CA ASN A 63 6.02 -20.38 -14.41
C ASN A 63 4.85 -19.68 -15.08
N GLN A 64 5.09 -19.04 -16.21
CA GLN A 64 4.04 -18.44 -17.03
C GLN A 64 3.15 -19.52 -17.64
N PHE A 65 3.74 -20.59 -18.16
CA PHE A 65 3.02 -21.70 -18.78
C PHE A 65 2.07 -22.42 -17.81
N GLN A 66 2.54 -22.78 -16.61
CA GLN A 66 1.66 -23.42 -15.62
C GLN A 66 0.54 -22.48 -15.15
N THR A 67 0.80 -21.17 -15.05
CA THR A 67 -0.23 -20.17 -14.70
C THR A 67 -1.32 -20.15 -15.76
N PHE A 68 -0.92 -20.12 -17.04
CA PHE A 68 -1.83 -20.20 -18.17
C PHE A 68 -2.69 -21.47 -18.16
N LEU A 69 -2.07 -22.65 -18.03
CA LEU A 69 -2.80 -23.91 -17.96
C LEU A 69 -3.77 -23.95 -16.78
N SER A 70 -3.35 -23.44 -15.62
CA SER A 70 -4.21 -23.36 -14.43
C SER A 70 -5.43 -22.46 -14.64
N GLU A 71 -5.27 -21.34 -15.37
CA GLU A 71 -6.36 -20.43 -15.69
C GLU A 71 -7.36 -21.04 -16.67
N ILE A 72 -6.88 -21.68 -17.74
CA ILE A 72 -7.77 -22.33 -18.71
C ILE A 72 -8.50 -23.48 -18.04
N PHE A 73 -7.79 -24.32 -17.27
CA PHE A 73 -8.42 -25.40 -16.51
C PHE A 73 -9.50 -24.85 -15.58
N TYR A 74 -9.23 -23.77 -14.84
CA TYR A 74 -10.24 -23.13 -13.99
C TYR A 74 -11.43 -22.54 -14.77
N LYS A 75 -11.22 -21.91 -15.93
CA LYS A 75 -12.30 -21.27 -16.70
C LYS A 75 -13.18 -22.30 -17.41
N ASN A 76 -12.64 -23.48 -17.72
CA ASN A 76 -13.34 -24.50 -18.49
C ASN A 76 -14.63 -25.03 -17.81
N THR A 77 -15.59 -25.39 -18.65
CA THR A 77 -16.85 -26.05 -18.27
C THR A 77 -17.25 -27.17 -19.23
N ASP A 78 -16.53 -27.35 -20.35
CA ASP A 78 -16.83 -28.34 -21.38
C ASP A 78 -15.98 -29.61 -21.18
N ILE A 79 -16.60 -30.79 -21.36
CA ILE A 79 -15.96 -32.09 -21.12
C ILE A 79 -14.81 -32.34 -22.11
N LYS A 80 -15.02 -32.08 -23.40
CA LYS A 80 -14.02 -32.35 -24.45
C LYS A 80 -12.82 -31.41 -24.29
N ILE A 81 -13.10 -30.15 -24.00
CA ILE A 81 -12.06 -29.15 -23.70
C ILE A 81 -11.29 -29.55 -22.43
N SER A 82 -12.00 -29.99 -21.38
CA SER A 82 -11.37 -30.44 -20.14
C SER A 82 -10.42 -31.61 -20.39
N GLU A 83 -10.83 -32.55 -21.25
CA GLU A 83 -10.02 -33.71 -21.63
C GLU A 83 -8.74 -33.28 -22.36
N LYS A 84 -8.84 -32.37 -23.34
CA LYS A 84 -7.68 -31.79 -24.04
C LYS A 84 -6.72 -31.10 -23.07
N ILE A 85 -7.22 -30.20 -22.21
CA ILE A 85 -6.40 -29.47 -21.23
C ILE A 85 -5.71 -30.43 -20.27
N LEU A 86 -6.43 -31.44 -19.76
CA LEU A 86 -5.86 -32.41 -18.85
C LEU A 86 -4.73 -33.22 -19.51
N LYS A 87 -4.89 -33.65 -20.77
CA LYS A 87 -3.81 -34.32 -21.53
C LYS A 87 -2.56 -33.45 -21.62
N ILE A 88 -2.74 -32.16 -21.90
CA ILE A 88 -1.62 -31.19 -21.98
C ILE A 88 -0.91 -31.08 -20.64
N ILE A 89 -1.65 -30.92 -19.55
CA ILE A 89 -1.06 -30.79 -18.21
C ILE A 89 -0.30 -32.07 -17.84
N LEU A 90 -0.91 -33.25 -18.02
CA LEU A 90 -0.29 -34.53 -17.69
C LEU A 90 0.98 -34.81 -18.52
N ASN A 91 0.95 -34.50 -19.83
CA ASN A 91 2.16 -34.59 -20.65
C ASN A 91 3.25 -33.62 -20.20
N SER A 92 2.88 -32.42 -19.77
CA SER A 92 3.83 -31.42 -19.27
C SER A 92 4.47 -31.86 -17.95
N LEU A 93 3.74 -32.54 -17.08
CA LEU A 93 4.26 -33.09 -15.82
C LEU A 93 5.37 -34.14 -16.02
N LYS A 94 5.48 -34.75 -17.20
CA LYS A 94 6.59 -35.67 -17.53
C LYS A 94 7.94 -34.97 -17.63
N PHE A 95 7.94 -33.67 -17.94
CA PHE A 95 9.15 -32.89 -18.19
C PHE A 95 9.39 -31.81 -17.14
N HIS A 96 8.31 -31.30 -16.52
CA HIS A 96 8.35 -30.13 -15.65
C HIS A 96 7.63 -30.39 -14.34
N LYS A 97 8.17 -29.86 -13.24
CA LYS A 97 7.49 -29.88 -11.94
C LYS A 97 6.55 -28.69 -11.83
N PHE A 98 5.25 -28.94 -11.77
CA PHE A 98 4.25 -27.89 -11.54
C PHE A 98 4.02 -27.67 -10.06
N ASP A 99 3.71 -26.43 -9.69
CA ASP A 99 3.27 -26.07 -8.36
C ASP A 99 1.77 -26.40 -8.20
N PRO A 100 1.39 -27.38 -7.36
CA PRO A 100 0.00 -27.78 -7.18
C PRO A 100 -0.89 -26.61 -6.72
N SER A 101 -0.33 -25.63 -5.99
CA SER A 101 -1.09 -24.50 -5.44
C SER A 101 -1.80 -23.69 -6.51
N LYS A 102 -1.21 -23.58 -7.71
CA LYS A 102 -1.79 -22.85 -8.86
C LYS A 102 -3.05 -23.52 -9.40
N PHE A 103 -3.13 -24.84 -9.31
CA PHE A 103 -4.24 -25.63 -9.85
C PHE A 103 -5.38 -25.84 -8.86
N LEU A 104 -5.16 -25.63 -7.54
CA LEU A 104 -6.16 -25.90 -6.48
C LEU A 104 -7.50 -25.21 -6.74
N LYS A 105 -7.50 -23.99 -7.25
CA LYS A 105 -8.74 -23.25 -7.55
C LYS A 105 -9.54 -23.92 -8.68
N GLY A 106 -8.87 -24.38 -9.72
CA GLY A 106 -9.47 -25.12 -10.84
C GLY A 106 -9.97 -26.49 -10.41
N ILE A 107 -9.15 -27.22 -9.67
CA ILE A 107 -9.48 -28.53 -9.09
C ILE A 107 -10.74 -28.42 -8.23
N SER A 108 -10.78 -27.47 -7.28
CA SER A 108 -11.93 -27.27 -6.40
C SER A 108 -13.22 -26.95 -7.18
N LYS A 109 -13.13 -26.11 -8.22
CA LYS A 109 -14.28 -25.81 -9.09
C LYS A 109 -14.76 -27.06 -9.83
N HIS A 110 -13.84 -27.84 -10.40
CA HIS A 110 -14.19 -29.05 -11.16
C HIS A 110 -14.74 -30.17 -10.26
N MET A 111 -14.24 -30.29 -9.02
CA MET A 111 -14.79 -31.22 -8.02
C MET A 111 -16.25 -30.90 -7.62
N LYS A 112 -16.70 -29.66 -7.81
CA LYS A 112 -18.09 -29.24 -7.57
C LYS A 112 -18.96 -29.32 -8.82
N ASN A 113 -18.39 -29.72 -9.95
CA ASN A 113 -19.13 -29.76 -11.20
C ASN A 113 -20.11 -30.95 -11.19
N PRO A 114 -21.39 -30.77 -11.55
CA PRO A 114 -22.36 -31.86 -11.60
C PRO A 114 -22.05 -32.91 -12.67
N LEU A 115 -21.22 -32.59 -13.67
CA LEU A 115 -20.78 -33.52 -14.70
C LEU A 115 -19.66 -34.42 -14.16
N HIS A 116 -19.95 -35.71 -14.07
CA HIS A 116 -19.07 -36.73 -13.47
C HIS A 116 -17.69 -36.77 -14.14
N GLU A 117 -17.60 -36.58 -15.45
CA GLU A 117 -16.33 -36.61 -16.18
C GLU A 117 -15.41 -35.45 -15.79
N ILE A 118 -15.96 -34.26 -15.53
CA ILE A 118 -15.20 -33.08 -15.11
C ILE A 118 -14.69 -33.28 -13.68
N TYR A 119 -15.50 -33.88 -12.82
CA TYR A 119 -15.11 -34.29 -11.47
C TYR A 119 -13.93 -35.28 -11.52
N GLU A 120 -14.03 -36.33 -12.34
CA GLU A 120 -12.95 -37.31 -12.51
C GLU A 120 -11.66 -36.65 -13.03
N HIS A 121 -11.76 -35.72 -13.98
CA HIS A 121 -10.60 -34.97 -14.47
C HIS A 121 -9.86 -34.20 -13.35
N ALA A 122 -10.60 -33.64 -12.39
CA ALA A 122 -10.01 -32.96 -11.24
C ALA A 122 -9.26 -33.93 -10.31
N LEU A 123 -9.81 -35.12 -10.07
CA LEU A 123 -9.18 -36.12 -9.22
C LEU A 123 -7.93 -36.72 -9.88
N ILE A 124 -7.98 -37.01 -11.17
CA ILE A 124 -6.83 -37.48 -11.95
C ILE A 124 -5.71 -36.43 -11.90
N LEU A 125 -6.04 -35.15 -12.11
CA LEU A 125 -5.08 -34.05 -12.01
C LEU A 125 -4.49 -33.94 -10.60
N THR A 126 -5.32 -34.03 -9.57
CA THR A 126 -4.89 -33.95 -8.16
C THR A 126 -3.90 -35.06 -7.86
N ALA A 127 -4.25 -36.31 -8.13
CA ALA A 127 -3.35 -37.45 -7.92
C ALA A 127 -2.03 -37.30 -8.67
N SER A 128 -2.08 -36.79 -9.90
CA SER A 128 -0.87 -36.57 -10.73
C SER A 128 0.03 -35.45 -10.20
N LEU A 129 -0.54 -34.35 -9.70
CA LEU A 129 0.22 -33.23 -9.15
C LEU A 129 0.87 -33.57 -7.79
N PHE A 130 0.23 -34.42 -7.00
CA PHE A 130 0.72 -34.84 -5.69
C PHE A 130 1.45 -36.19 -5.72
N GLU A 131 1.55 -36.83 -6.88
CA GLU A 131 2.16 -38.15 -7.06
C GLU A 131 1.60 -39.21 -6.08
N ASP A 132 0.30 -39.12 -5.75
CA ASP A 132 -0.31 -39.92 -4.69
C ASP A 132 -0.99 -41.18 -5.23
N SER A 133 -0.47 -42.35 -4.85
CA SER A 133 -1.03 -43.65 -5.21
C SER A 133 -2.25 -44.09 -4.38
N ASN A 134 -2.70 -43.29 -3.42
CA ASN A 134 -3.87 -43.64 -2.60
C ASN A 134 -5.21 -43.42 -3.31
N PHE A 135 -5.22 -42.76 -4.47
CA PHE A 135 -6.44 -42.52 -5.23
C PHE A 135 -6.98 -43.82 -5.86
N ASN A 136 -8.20 -44.21 -5.49
CA ASN A 136 -8.86 -45.37 -6.08
C ASN A 136 -9.52 -44.99 -7.41
N PHE A 137 -8.86 -45.32 -8.52
CA PHE A 137 -9.35 -45.04 -9.88
C PHE A 137 -10.24 -46.13 -10.49
N SER A 138 -10.49 -47.24 -9.78
CA SER A 138 -11.21 -48.41 -10.35
C SER A 138 -12.60 -48.09 -10.90
N ASN A 139 -13.25 -47.04 -10.40
CA ASN A 139 -14.60 -46.62 -10.79
C ASN A 139 -14.63 -45.46 -11.78
N PHE A 140 -13.48 -44.92 -12.22
CA PHE A 140 -13.45 -43.72 -13.06
C PHE A 140 -13.49 -44.09 -14.54
N ARG A 141 -14.53 -43.65 -15.25
CA ARG A 141 -14.71 -43.95 -16.68
C ARG A 141 -13.61 -43.32 -17.53
N SER A 142 -13.16 -42.13 -17.14
CA SER A 142 -12.13 -41.38 -17.84
C SER A 142 -10.71 -41.90 -17.55
N PHE A 143 -10.50 -42.66 -16.47
CA PHE A 143 -9.16 -43.05 -16.02
C PHE A 143 -8.35 -43.79 -17.08
N GLU A 144 -8.93 -44.77 -17.77
CA GLU A 144 -8.22 -45.53 -18.80
C GLU A 144 -7.72 -44.65 -19.96
N LYS A 145 -8.38 -43.51 -20.23
CA LYS A 145 -7.90 -42.54 -21.23
C LYS A 145 -6.65 -41.78 -20.80
N PHE A 146 -6.46 -41.59 -19.49
CA PHE A 146 -5.40 -40.75 -18.93
C PHE A 146 -4.25 -41.55 -18.31
N LYS A 147 -4.44 -42.85 -18.06
CA LYS A 147 -3.49 -43.74 -17.40
C LYS A 147 -2.07 -43.71 -17.98
N SER A 148 -1.94 -43.65 -19.30
CA SER A 148 -0.64 -43.58 -19.99
C SER A 148 0.06 -42.21 -19.90
N PHE A 149 -0.66 -41.19 -19.43
CA PHE A 149 -0.17 -39.82 -19.27
C PHE A 149 0.23 -39.49 -17.83
N MET A 150 -0.27 -40.24 -16.85
CA MET A 150 0.00 -40.01 -15.43
C MET A 150 1.44 -40.41 -15.02
N PRO A 151 2.02 -39.75 -14.00
CA PRO A 151 3.30 -40.17 -13.40
C PRO A 151 3.26 -41.61 -12.88
N GLN A 152 4.37 -42.34 -13.00
CA GLN A 152 4.46 -43.75 -12.56
C GLN A 152 4.28 -43.89 -11.05
N GLU A 153 4.61 -42.85 -10.29
CA GLU A 153 4.46 -42.71 -8.85
C GLU A 153 3.02 -42.96 -8.40
N CYS A 154 2.05 -42.55 -9.21
CA CYS A 154 0.62 -42.76 -8.94
C CYS A 154 0.22 -44.25 -8.92
N PHE A 155 1.06 -45.13 -9.47
CA PHE A 155 0.79 -46.57 -9.59
C PHE A 155 1.70 -47.44 -8.73
N LYS A 156 2.62 -46.85 -7.97
CA LYS A 156 3.45 -47.63 -7.05
C LYS A 156 2.54 -48.20 -5.98
N GLU A 157 2.39 -49.53 -5.99
CA GLU A 157 1.89 -50.28 -4.83
C GLU A 157 2.78 -49.89 -3.66
N LYS A 158 2.30 -48.98 -2.81
CA LYS A 158 2.93 -48.77 -1.52
C LYS A 158 2.89 -50.15 -0.87
N LYS A 159 4.07 -50.73 -0.61
CA LYS A 159 4.20 -51.83 0.35
C LYS A 159 3.48 -51.32 1.57
N LEU A 160 2.24 -51.76 1.76
CA LEU A 160 1.50 -51.58 2.98
C LEU A 160 2.43 -52.18 4.01
N ILE A 161 3.15 -51.31 4.73
CA ILE A 161 3.65 -51.67 6.04
C ILE A 161 2.36 -52.08 6.73
N LYS A 162 2.16 -53.40 6.85
CA LYS A 162 1.12 -53.98 7.69
C LYS A 162 1.45 -53.50 9.10
N LEU A 163 1.09 -52.26 9.41
CA LEU A 163 0.57 -51.92 10.72
C LEU A 163 -0.57 -52.92 10.88
N LYS A 164 -0.32 -53.97 11.67
CA LYS A 164 -1.34 -54.94 12.07
C LYS A 164 -2.52 -54.12 12.57
N SER A 165 -3.52 -53.95 11.70
CA SER A 165 -4.76 -53.32 12.12
C SER A 165 -5.37 -54.27 13.13
N LYS A 166 -5.72 -53.77 14.32
CA LYS A 166 -6.47 -54.52 15.33
C LYS A 166 -7.92 -54.82 14.88
N PHE A 167 -8.21 -54.78 13.58
CA PHE A 167 -9.56 -54.73 13.02
C PHE A 167 -9.92 -55.92 12.13
N ASP A 168 -9.16 -57.01 12.15
CA ASP A 168 -9.61 -58.25 11.48
C ASP A 168 -10.79 -58.93 12.20
N ASP A 169 -11.18 -58.46 13.39
CA ASP A 169 -12.38 -58.93 14.07
C ASP A 169 -13.61 -58.13 13.64
N LYS A 170 -14.24 -58.62 12.56
CA LYS A 170 -15.60 -58.30 12.15
C LYS A 170 -16.57 -58.34 13.35
N LEU A 171 -17.14 -57.20 13.70
CA LEU A 171 -18.41 -57.15 14.43
C LEU A 171 -19.44 -56.35 13.61
N LYS A 172 -20.50 -57.08 13.23
CA LYS A 172 -21.73 -56.57 12.62
C LYS A 172 -22.20 -55.33 13.37
N ILE A 173 -22.23 -54.19 12.68
CA ILE A 173 -22.84 -52.96 13.17
C ILE A 173 -24.36 -53.20 13.16
N SER A 174 -24.92 -53.52 14.32
CA SER A 174 -26.35 -53.40 14.57
C SER A 174 -26.66 -51.91 14.78
N ASN A 175 -27.43 -51.34 13.85
CA ASN A 175 -27.98 -49.99 13.94
C ASN A 175 -28.79 -49.82 15.22
N ASN A 176 -28.21 -49.17 16.23
CA ASN A 176 -28.92 -48.61 17.36
C ASN A 176 -28.55 -47.13 17.47
N ILE A 177 -29.24 -46.31 16.67
CA ILE A 177 -29.19 -44.85 16.73
C ILE A 177 -29.88 -44.44 18.04
N LYS A 178 -29.11 -44.33 19.13
CA LYS A 178 -29.53 -43.57 20.30
C LYS A 178 -29.42 -42.09 19.94
N ILE A 179 -30.57 -41.43 19.81
CA ILE A 179 -30.66 -39.99 19.59
C ILE A 179 -30.08 -39.27 20.80
N TYR A 180 -28.89 -38.69 20.64
CA TYR A 180 -28.27 -37.82 21.65
C TYR A 180 -29.02 -36.48 21.67
N LYS A 181 -29.48 -36.06 22.86
CA LYS A 181 -30.34 -34.86 23.04
C LYS A 181 -29.58 -33.53 22.91
N ASP A 182 -28.25 -33.54 23.01
CA ASP A 182 -27.46 -32.30 23.00
C ASP A 182 -26.92 -32.02 21.59
N LYS A 183 -27.55 -31.06 20.91
CA LYS A 183 -27.11 -30.57 19.60
C LYS A 183 -25.73 -29.90 19.72
N ILE A 184 -24.80 -30.30 18.86
CA ILE A 184 -23.50 -29.64 18.72
C ILE A 184 -23.72 -28.25 18.13
N ASN A 185 -23.42 -27.20 18.90
CA ASN A 185 -23.68 -25.81 18.50
C ASN A 185 -22.39 -25.01 18.26
N TYR A 186 -21.26 -25.46 18.79
CA TYR A 186 -20.00 -24.74 18.73
C TYR A 186 -18.93 -25.54 17.99
N LEU A 187 -18.14 -24.88 17.15
CA LEU A 187 -17.04 -25.52 16.42
C LEU A 187 -16.02 -26.16 17.37
N GLN A 188 -15.72 -25.51 18.50
CA GLN A 188 -14.78 -26.06 19.47
C GLN A 188 -15.26 -27.39 20.06
N GLU A 189 -16.58 -27.52 20.30
CA GLU A 189 -17.18 -28.76 20.76
C GLU A 189 -17.07 -29.85 19.68
N GLY A 190 -17.37 -29.52 18.42
CA GLY A 190 -17.22 -30.44 17.29
C GLY A 190 -15.77 -30.93 17.14
N ILE A 191 -14.80 -30.01 17.18
CA ILE A 191 -13.37 -30.36 17.11
C ILE A 191 -12.93 -31.20 18.32
N GLN A 192 -13.42 -30.91 19.51
CA GLN A 192 -13.10 -31.71 20.70
C GLN A 192 -13.66 -33.13 20.58
N ILE A 193 -14.86 -33.31 20.04
CA ILE A 193 -15.44 -34.62 19.77
C ILE A 193 -14.59 -35.42 18.76
N ILE A 194 -14.02 -34.75 17.75
CA ILE A 194 -13.09 -35.38 16.79
C ILE A 194 -11.81 -35.83 17.51
N LYS A 195 -11.23 -34.97 18.35
CA LYS A 195 -10.04 -35.29 19.17
C LYS A 195 -10.27 -36.46 20.10
N ASP A 196 -11.43 -36.52 20.73
CA ASP A 196 -11.79 -37.55 21.71
C ASP A 196 -12.27 -38.86 21.04
N GLU A 197 -12.33 -38.91 19.70
CA GLU A 197 -12.76 -40.04 18.89
C GLU A 197 -14.12 -40.65 19.31
N ASN A 198 -15.08 -39.81 19.72
CA ASN A 198 -16.37 -40.31 20.19
C ASN A 198 -17.24 -40.83 19.03
N LYS A 199 -17.08 -42.12 18.72
CA LYS A 199 -17.73 -42.87 17.61
C LYS A 199 -19.21 -42.59 17.42
N LYS A 200 -19.94 -42.35 18.50
CA LYS A 200 -21.40 -42.17 18.43
C LYS A 200 -21.82 -40.81 17.91
N ARG A 201 -20.95 -39.80 17.97
CA ARG A 201 -21.22 -38.42 17.56
C ARG A 201 -20.40 -37.96 16.35
N LEU A 202 -19.38 -38.72 15.93
CA LEU A 202 -18.49 -38.32 14.82
C LEU A 202 -19.23 -38.06 13.51
N GLU A 203 -20.17 -38.92 13.14
CA GLU A 203 -20.95 -38.71 11.92
C GLU A 203 -21.81 -37.44 11.99
N GLU A 204 -22.41 -37.15 13.15
CA GLU A 204 -23.15 -35.89 13.36
C GLU A 204 -22.22 -34.67 13.26
N VAL A 205 -21.03 -34.76 13.87
CA VAL A 205 -20.03 -33.70 13.86
C VAL A 205 -19.54 -33.42 12.45
N PHE A 206 -19.13 -34.43 11.69
CA PHE A 206 -18.61 -34.25 10.33
C PHE A 206 -19.69 -33.70 9.38
N ASN A 207 -20.94 -34.12 9.52
CA ASN A 207 -22.06 -33.56 8.74
C ASN A 207 -22.33 -32.08 9.07
N LYS A 208 -22.11 -31.66 10.32
CA LYS A 208 -22.32 -30.27 10.75
C LYS A 208 -21.07 -29.39 10.63
N LEU A 209 -19.90 -29.97 10.41
CA LEU A 209 -18.62 -29.26 10.47
C LEU A 209 -18.57 -28.05 9.52
N PRO A 210 -18.99 -28.15 8.25
CA PRO A 210 -19.02 -27.00 7.34
C PRO A 210 -19.84 -25.84 7.90
N PHE A 211 -21.03 -26.14 8.43
CA PHE A 211 -21.91 -25.14 9.04
C PHE A 211 -21.33 -24.54 10.34
N LEU A 212 -20.69 -25.37 11.18
CA LEU A 212 -20.03 -24.89 12.40
C LEU A 212 -18.84 -23.98 12.07
N ILE A 213 -18.10 -24.28 11.00
CA ILE A 213 -16.99 -23.45 10.50
C ILE A 213 -17.52 -22.11 9.97
N GLU A 214 -18.59 -22.13 9.17
CA GLU A 214 -19.18 -20.91 8.61
C GLU A 214 -19.75 -19.97 9.67
N ASN A 215 -20.33 -20.52 10.74
CA ASN A 215 -20.91 -19.73 11.84
C ASN A 215 -19.92 -19.41 12.96
N SER A 216 -18.67 -19.86 12.86
CA SER A 216 -17.65 -19.57 13.87
C SER A 216 -17.24 -18.11 13.84
N THR A 217 -16.93 -17.57 15.02
CA THR A 217 -16.41 -16.20 15.10
C THR A 217 -15.06 -16.10 14.42
N SER A 218 -14.80 -14.95 13.79
CA SER A 218 -13.53 -14.65 13.11
C SER A 218 -12.32 -14.77 14.04
N ARG A 219 -12.48 -14.48 15.33
CA ARG A 219 -11.43 -14.63 16.35
C ARG A 219 -11.01 -16.10 16.51
N ILE A 220 -11.96 -17.00 16.67
CA ILE A 220 -11.69 -18.43 16.84
C ILE A 220 -10.99 -18.98 15.60
N LEU A 221 -11.48 -18.64 14.41
CA LEU A 221 -10.88 -19.11 13.16
C LEU A 221 -9.45 -18.58 13.00
N ARG A 222 -9.18 -17.30 13.29
CA ARG A 222 -7.81 -16.75 13.20
C ARG A 222 -6.83 -17.42 14.15
N GLU A 223 -7.25 -17.70 15.38
CA GLU A 223 -6.36 -18.27 16.40
C GLU A 223 -6.16 -19.79 16.20
N LYS A 224 -7.19 -20.51 15.73
CA LYS A 224 -7.20 -21.98 15.76
C LYS A 224 -7.43 -22.67 14.42
N SER A 225 -7.58 -21.96 13.29
CA SER A 225 -7.88 -22.59 11.99
C SER A 225 -6.82 -23.62 11.58
N LEU A 226 -5.53 -23.36 11.83
CA LEU A 226 -4.45 -24.30 11.50
C LEU A 226 -4.53 -25.56 12.36
N GLU A 227 -4.75 -25.39 13.67
CA GLU A 227 -4.96 -26.51 14.60
C GLU A 227 -6.15 -27.36 14.13
N TYR A 228 -7.28 -26.73 13.84
CA TYR A 228 -8.51 -27.40 13.39
C TYR A 228 -8.32 -28.08 12.04
N PHE A 229 -7.63 -27.44 11.11
CA PHE A 229 -7.28 -28.01 9.82
C PHE A 229 -6.48 -29.30 10.00
N HIS A 230 -5.45 -29.31 10.84
CA HIS A 230 -4.65 -30.52 11.10
C HIS A 230 -5.45 -31.63 11.77
N ILE A 231 -6.31 -31.29 12.74
CA ILE A 231 -7.17 -32.28 13.42
C ILE A 231 -8.12 -32.94 12.43
N ILE A 232 -8.77 -32.15 11.57
CA ILE A 232 -9.70 -32.65 10.56
C ILE A 232 -8.97 -33.47 9.50
N LEU A 233 -7.84 -32.96 8.99
CA LEU A 233 -7.07 -33.60 7.92
C LEU A 233 -6.52 -34.96 8.35
N ASN A 234 -5.99 -35.04 9.58
CA ASN A 234 -5.36 -36.25 10.11
C ASN A 234 -6.38 -37.27 10.66
N TYR A 235 -7.68 -36.95 10.66
CA TYR A 235 -8.69 -37.89 11.11
C TYR A 235 -8.94 -38.98 10.05
N ASP A 236 -8.86 -40.25 10.43
CA ASP A 236 -9.07 -41.37 9.51
C ASP A 236 -10.57 -41.64 9.25
N GLY A 237 -10.98 -41.61 7.99
CA GLY A 237 -12.37 -41.78 7.55
C GLY A 237 -13.13 -40.46 7.32
N PHE A 238 -14.39 -40.57 6.87
CA PHE A 238 -15.25 -39.44 6.49
C PHE A 238 -14.66 -38.54 5.38
N ASP A 239 -13.90 -39.09 4.42
CA ASP A 239 -13.14 -38.32 3.42
C ASP A 239 -13.96 -37.28 2.65
N LEU A 240 -15.20 -37.63 2.29
CA LEU A 240 -16.10 -36.71 1.62
C LEU A 240 -16.44 -35.50 2.50
N LEU A 241 -16.88 -35.73 3.74
CA LEU A 241 -17.25 -34.67 4.69
C LEU A 241 -16.04 -33.88 5.19
N LYS A 242 -14.87 -34.53 5.32
CA LYS A 242 -13.59 -33.86 5.60
C LYS A 242 -13.27 -32.86 4.50
N SER A 243 -13.37 -33.27 3.23
CA SER A 243 -13.04 -32.39 2.11
C SER A 243 -13.91 -31.13 2.09
N GLU A 244 -15.19 -31.26 2.42
CA GLU A 244 -16.13 -30.14 2.50
C GLU A 244 -15.80 -29.21 3.67
N ALA A 245 -15.52 -29.77 4.85
CA ALA A 245 -15.14 -28.98 6.02
C ALA A 245 -13.79 -28.25 5.84
N LEU A 246 -12.78 -28.93 5.27
CA LEU A 246 -11.49 -28.33 4.96
C LEU A 246 -11.65 -27.21 3.92
N PHE A 247 -12.51 -27.41 2.92
CA PHE A 247 -12.84 -26.37 1.96
C PHE A 247 -13.47 -25.14 2.65
N SER A 248 -14.44 -25.33 3.54
CA SER A 248 -15.05 -24.21 4.29
C SER A 248 -14.02 -23.45 5.13
N LEU A 249 -13.07 -24.15 5.78
CA LEU A 249 -11.98 -23.51 6.54
C LEU A 249 -11.09 -22.64 5.64
N VAL A 250 -10.67 -23.18 4.49
CA VAL A 250 -9.85 -22.46 3.51
C VAL A 250 -10.59 -21.24 2.94
N GLU A 251 -11.88 -21.39 2.64
CA GLU A 251 -12.70 -20.29 2.11
C GLU A 251 -12.82 -19.14 3.12
N GLN A 252 -13.06 -19.44 4.40
CA GLN A 252 -13.12 -18.42 5.44
C GLN A 252 -11.78 -17.71 5.62
N ASN A 253 -10.66 -18.44 5.61
CA ASN A 253 -9.33 -17.85 5.66
C ASN A 253 -9.08 -16.91 4.46
N SER A 254 -9.45 -17.31 3.25
CA SER A 254 -9.34 -16.44 2.07
C SER A 254 -10.22 -15.18 2.17
N LYS A 255 -11.42 -15.27 2.78
CA LYS A 255 -12.26 -14.09 3.05
C LYS A 255 -11.55 -13.11 3.99
N PHE A 256 -10.85 -13.61 5.01
CA PHE A 256 -10.07 -12.75 5.92
C PHE A 256 -8.88 -12.09 5.23
N GLU A 257 -8.12 -12.80 4.39
CA GLU A 257 -7.01 -12.22 3.64
C GLU A 257 -7.49 -11.07 2.73
N LYS A 258 -8.61 -11.26 2.02
CA LYS A 258 -9.20 -10.20 1.19
C LYS A 258 -9.63 -8.98 2.00
N GLN A 259 -10.11 -9.17 3.23
CA GLN A 259 -10.44 -8.05 4.12
C GLN A 259 -9.18 -7.33 4.60
N ASN A 260 -8.16 -8.06 5.03
CA ASN A 260 -6.87 -7.48 5.44
C ASN A 260 -6.25 -6.64 4.30
N PHE A 261 -6.25 -7.17 3.07
CA PHE A 261 -5.76 -6.43 1.91
C PHE A 261 -6.55 -5.13 1.66
N LYS A 262 -7.88 -5.13 1.88
CA LYS A 262 -8.68 -3.90 1.79
C LYS A 262 -8.29 -2.90 2.88
N PHE A 263 -8.03 -3.36 4.11
CA PHE A 263 -7.57 -2.50 5.20
C PHE A 263 -6.18 -1.93 4.91
N GLU A 264 -5.22 -2.73 4.45
CA GLU A 264 -3.89 -2.25 4.04
C GLU A 264 -3.99 -1.17 2.96
N LYS A 265 -4.86 -1.37 1.96
CA LYS A 265 -5.10 -0.36 0.93
C LYS A 265 -5.70 0.93 1.48
N GLN A 266 -6.53 0.85 2.53
CA GLN A 266 -7.05 2.04 3.22
C GLN A 266 -5.95 2.72 4.04
N ASN A 267 -5.15 1.99 4.80
CA ASN A 267 -4.02 2.53 5.54
C ASN A 267 -3.03 3.25 4.62
N SER A 268 -2.69 2.67 3.48
CA SER A 268 -1.83 3.33 2.49
C SER A 268 -2.44 4.64 1.95
N LYS A 269 -3.77 4.74 1.84
CA LYS A 269 -4.43 6.01 1.49
C LYS A 269 -4.30 7.04 2.61
N PHE A 270 -4.47 6.63 3.86
CA PHE A 270 -4.29 7.51 5.03
C PHE A 270 -2.85 8.01 5.15
N GLU A 271 -1.86 7.14 4.97
CA GLU A 271 -0.44 7.54 4.96
C GLU A 271 -0.14 8.59 3.90
N ARG A 272 -0.70 8.42 2.68
CA ARG A 272 -0.57 9.42 1.62
C ARG A 272 -1.21 10.75 2.03
N GLN A 273 -2.40 10.73 2.64
CA GLN A 273 -3.05 11.95 3.13
C GLN A 273 -2.19 12.65 4.21
N ASN A 274 -1.66 11.90 5.18
CA ASN A 274 -0.75 12.44 6.19
C ASN A 274 0.49 13.09 5.58
N SER A 275 1.13 12.43 4.61
CA SER A 275 2.27 13.03 3.89
C SER A 275 1.90 14.33 3.14
N THR A 276 0.64 14.44 2.71
CA THR A 276 0.14 15.64 2.03
C THR A 276 -0.06 16.79 3.03
N ILE A 277 -0.56 16.47 4.22
CA ILE A 277 -0.72 17.41 5.34
C ILE A 277 0.66 17.91 5.81
N GLU A 278 1.63 17.01 6.00
CA GLU A 278 3.00 17.39 6.37
C GLU A 278 3.62 18.38 5.37
N ARG A 279 3.43 18.13 4.07
CA ARG A 279 3.88 19.07 3.03
C ARG A 279 3.20 20.44 3.11
N HIS A 280 1.94 20.50 3.53
CA HIS A 280 1.24 21.77 3.74
C HIS A 280 1.78 22.49 4.98
N ASN A 281 2.03 21.77 6.08
CA ASN A 281 2.65 22.33 7.28
C ASN A 281 4.02 22.94 6.97
N PHE A 282 4.89 22.24 6.22
CA PHE A 282 6.18 22.79 5.79
C PHE A 282 6.05 24.06 4.93
N LYS A 283 5.01 24.15 4.09
CA LYS A 283 4.75 25.38 3.31
C LYS A 283 4.32 26.53 4.22
N PHE A 284 3.50 26.25 5.23
CA PHE A 284 3.04 27.23 6.21
C PHE A 284 4.20 27.74 7.08
N GLU A 285 5.05 26.85 7.59
CA GLU A 285 6.27 27.23 8.32
C GLU A 285 7.18 28.16 7.50
N ARG A 286 7.39 27.84 6.21
CA ARG A 286 8.15 28.72 5.30
C ARG A 286 7.51 30.08 5.12
N GLN A 287 6.18 30.18 5.13
CA GLN A 287 5.48 31.47 5.05
C GLN A 287 5.65 32.26 6.35
N ASN A 288 5.52 31.61 7.51
CA ASN A 288 5.75 32.24 8.81
C ASN A 288 7.17 32.80 8.93
N SER A 289 8.20 32.04 8.54
CA SER A 289 9.58 32.55 8.54
C SER A 289 9.79 33.74 7.59
N LYS A 290 9.04 33.84 6.49
CA LYS A 290 9.09 35.04 5.62
C LYS A 290 8.45 36.25 6.31
N PHE A 291 7.34 36.03 7.01
CA PHE A 291 6.64 37.08 7.76
C PHE A 291 7.51 37.61 8.92
N GLU A 292 8.14 36.72 9.69
CA GLU A 292 9.09 37.10 10.75
C GLU A 292 10.23 37.96 10.20
N ARG A 293 10.82 37.59 9.06
CA ARG A 293 11.86 38.39 8.39
C ARG A 293 11.35 39.77 7.96
N GLN A 294 10.08 39.89 7.57
CA GLN A 294 9.49 41.19 7.24
C GLN A 294 9.30 42.04 8.50
N ASN A 295 8.82 41.45 9.60
CA ASN A 295 8.68 42.13 10.89
C ASN A 295 10.04 42.66 11.38
N TYR A 296 11.11 41.87 11.33
CA TYR A 296 12.45 42.35 11.70
C TYR A 296 12.92 43.53 10.84
N LYS A 297 12.59 43.56 9.54
CA LYS A 297 12.89 44.73 8.70
C LYS A 297 12.10 45.96 9.14
N PHE A 298 10.82 45.78 9.45
CA PHE A 298 9.95 46.86 9.91
C PHE A 298 10.43 47.42 11.26
N GLU A 299 10.75 46.57 12.22
CA GLU A 299 11.34 46.97 13.51
C GLU A 299 12.64 47.76 13.32
N ARG A 300 13.52 47.31 12.42
CA ARG A 300 14.76 48.05 12.11
C ARG A 300 14.49 49.42 11.49
N HIS A 301 13.45 49.55 10.66
CA HIS A 301 13.03 50.83 10.11
C HIS A 301 12.45 51.75 11.20
N ASN A 302 11.62 51.21 12.10
CA ASN A 302 11.07 51.97 13.23
C ASN A 302 12.19 52.47 14.14
N PHE A 303 13.15 51.62 14.48
CA PHE A 303 14.30 52.01 15.30
C PHE A 303 15.09 53.15 14.65
N LYS A 304 15.36 53.08 13.33
CA LYS A 304 16.00 54.17 12.60
C LYS A 304 15.18 55.46 12.65
N PHE A 305 13.88 55.38 12.43
CA PHE A 305 13.00 56.55 12.47
C PHE A 305 12.99 57.20 13.86
N GLU A 306 12.91 56.39 14.92
CA GLU A 306 12.94 56.86 16.31
C GLU A 306 14.28 57.53 16.64
N THR A 307 15.41 56.93 16.25
CA THR A 307 16.73 57.55 16.44
C THR A 307 16.87 58.89 15.73
N LEU A 308 16.38 59.02 14.49
CA LEU A 308 16.38 60.28 13.74
C LEU A 308 15.53 61.34 14.46
N SER A 309 14.33 60.98 14.87
CA SER A 309 13.42 61.91 15.57
C SER A 309 13.97 62.42 16.91
N ASN A 310 14.70 61.57 17.62
CA ASN A 310 15.36 61.95 18.88
C ASN A 310 16.56 62.86 18.62
N LEU A 311 17.33 62.60 17.56
CA LEU A 311 18.44 63.47 17.13
C LEU A 311 17.96 64.87 16.74
N ASP A 312 16.85 64.95 15.99
CA ASP A 312 16.24 66.23 15.61
C ASP A 312 15.78 67.03 16.84
N ARG A 313 15.19 66.37 17.85
CA ARG A 313 14.81 67.00 19.12
C ARG A 313 16.02 67.50 19.92
N GLU A 314 17.08 66.70 20.02
CA GLU A 314 18.30 67.11 20.71
C GLU A 314 18.98 68.30 20.01
N MET A 315 19.05 68.28 18.67
CA MET A 315 19.56 69.40 17.88
C MET A 315 18.74 70.66 18.07
N ILE A 316 17.41 70.56 18.04
CA ILE A 316 16.51 71.70 18.29
C ILE A 316 16.73 72.24 19.71
N ASN A 317 16.83 71.38 20.72
CA ASN A 317 17.07 71.83 22.10
C ASN A 317 18.43 72.50 22.29
N LEU A 318 19.48 71.99 21.63
CA LEU A 318 20.82 72.60 21.65
C LEU A 318 20.86 73.96 20.93
N LEU A 319 20.18 74.07 19.77
CA LEU A 319 20.16 75.29 18.95
C LEU A 319 19.23 76.37 19.54
N PHE A 320 18.12 75.98 20.15
CA PHE A 320 17.08 76.90 20.61
C PHE A 320 17.01 77.07 22.13
N GLY A 321 17.83 76.35 22.91
CA GLY A 321 17.96 76.54 24.36
C GLY A 321 18.25 78.00 24.76
N ASN A 322 17.83 78.38 25.98
CA ASN A 322 17.75 79.76 26.48
C ASN A 322 19.10 80.47 26.71
N LYS A 323 20.23 79.92 26.26
CA LYS A 323 21.57 80.47 26.54
C LYS A 323 22.21 81.23 25.38
N ILE A 324 21.70 81.11 24.15
CA ILE A 324 22.32 81.74 22.98
C ILE A 324 21.51 82.97 22.54
N CYS A 325 22.19 84.11 22.35
CA CYS A 325 21.58 85.37 21.90
C CYS A 325 20.93 85.21 20.50
N LEU A 326 19.74 85.82 20.32
CA LEU A 326 18.94 85.75 19.09
C LEU A 326 19.71 86.07 17.80
N ARG A 327 20.66 87.01 17.84
CA ARG A 327 21.52 87.36 16.69
C ARG A 327 22.42 86.20 16.26
N PHE A 328 22.93 85.44 17.21
CA PHE A 328 23.74 84.24 16.93
C PHE A 328 22.89 83.10 16.40
N LYS A 329 21.66 82.94 16.90
CA LYS A 329 20.71 81.93 16.41
C LYS A 329 20.41 82.11 14.91
N VAL A 330 20.18 83.35 14.45
CA VAL A 330 19.92 83.63 13.03
C VAL A 330 21.12 83.29 12.13
N CYS A 331 22.34 83.68 12.51
CA CYS A 331 23.54 83.34 11.73
C CYS A 331 23.81 81.83 11.68
N ILE A 332 23.61 81.11 12.78
CA ILE A 332 23.80 79.65 12.83
C ILE A 332 22.76 78.94 11.96
N THR A 333 21.52 79.42 11.94
CA THR A 333 20.43 78.84 11.14
C THR A 333 20.73 78.94 9.65
N ASP A 334 21.24 80.08 9.16
CA ASP A 334 21.63 80.26 7.75
C ASP A 334 22.81 79.38 7.33
N VAL A 335 23.79 79.17 8.23
CA VAL A 335 24.94 78.30 7.98
C VAL A 335 24.51 76.83 7.95
N ILE A 336 23.64 76.41 8.88
CA ILE A 336 23.12 75.04 8.94
C ILE A 336 22.26 74.73 7.71
N ILE A 337 21.40 75.64 7.26
CA ILE A 337 20.60 75.48 6.04
C ILE A 337 21.50 75.23 4.82
N LYS A 338 22.57 76.03 4.66
CA LYS A 338 23.53 75.87 3.55
C LYS A 338 24.34 74.57 3.62
N ILE A 339 24.59 74.03 4.81
CA ILE A 339 25.27 72.74 4.99
C ILE A 339 24.32 71.60 4.63
N ILE A 340 23.08 71.63 5.12
CA ILE A 340 22.06 70.61 4.84
C ILE A 340 21.75 70.55 3.33
N GLU A 341 21.64 71.69 2.65
CA GLU A 341 21.40 71.76 1.21
C GLU A 341 22.53 71.14 0.36
N ARG A 342 23.73 70.91 0.93
CA ARG A 342 24.93 70.48 0.21
C ARG A 342 25.44 69.08 0.54
N SER A 343 24.85 68.36 1.49
CA SER A 343 25.47 67.13 2.02
C SER A 343 24.58 65.88 1.93
N GLU A 344 25.13 64.79 1.38
CA GLU A 344 24.47 63.47 1.29
C GLU A 344 24.70 62.57 2.54
N ASN A 345 25.53 62.99 3.51
CA ASN A 345 25.96 62.14 4.64
C ASN A 345 25.76 62.80 6.01
N LEU A 346 24.72 62.36 6.71
CA LEU A 346 24.26 62.87 8.01
C LEU A 346 25.28 62.76 9.14
N GLU A 347 26.11 61.70 9.17
CA GLU A 347 27.10 61.51 10.26
C GLU A 347 28.19 62.57 10.22
N ARG A 348 28.56 63.00 9.00
CA ARG A 348 29.55 64.06 8.80
C ARG A 348 29.00 65.43 9.19
N ILE A 349 27.70 65.67 8.95
CA ILE A 349 27.02 66.89 9.40
C ILE A 349 27.02 66.96 10.92
N ARG A 350 26.68 65.86 11.60
CA ARG A 350 26.66 65.79 13.07
C ARG A 350 28.00 66.18 13.69
N ASN A 351 29.10 65.63 13.18
CA ASN A 351 30.44 65.94 13.69
C ASN A 351 30.82 67.41 13.46
N LEU A 352 30.50 67.97 12.28
CA LEU A 352 30.76 69.38 12.00
C LEU A 352 29.95 70.32 12.91
N ILE A 353 28.71 69.96 13.24
CA ILE A 353 27.88 70.74 14.17
C ILE A 353 28.43 70.70 15.59
N LEU A 354 28.94 69.53 16.04
CA LEU A 354 29.59 69.40 17.36
C LEU A 354 30.86 70.25 17.44
N GLU A 355 31.72 70.19 16.42
CA GLU A 355 32.94 71.02 16.33
C GLU A 355 32.61 72.52 16.33
N LEU A 356 31.60 72.94 15.55
CA LEU A 356 31.12 74.33 15.54
C LEU A 356 30.57 74.76 16.90
N SER A 357 29.81 73.91 17.58
CA SER A 357 29.27 74.20 18.91
C SER A 357 30.38 74.38 19.95
N GLU A 358 31.42 73.55 19.90
CA GLU A 358 32.59 73.70 20.78
C GLU A 358 33.36 75.01 20.55
N GLU A 359 33.58 75.39 19.28
CA GLU A 359 34.25 76.65 18.94
C GLU A 359 33.41 77.89 19.34
N ILE A 360 32.09 77.82 19.19
CA ILE A 360 31.18 78.88 19.66
C ILE A 360 31.26 79.02 21.18
N ASN A 361 31.23 77.91 21.93
CA ASN A 361 31.35 77.95 23.39
C ASN A 361 32.71 78.53 23.84
N LYS A 362 33.80 78.24 23.13
CA LYS A 362 35.12 78.85 23.41
C LYS A 362 35.12 80.36 23.16
N THR A 363 34.51 80.81 22.06
CA THR A 363 34.45 82.24 21.73
C THR A 363 33.53 83.02 22.66
N GLU A 364 32.41 82.44 23.10
CA GLU A 364 31.53 83.04 24.11
C GLU A 364 32.22 83.20 25.46
N LYS A 365 32.95 82.18 25.93
CA LYS A 365 33.76 82.29 27.16
C LYS A 365 34.75 83.44 27.10
N LYS A 366 35.49 83.57 25.99
CA LYS A 366 36.43 84.69 25.78
C LYS A 366 35.73 86.04 25.78
N MET A 367 34.56 86.15 25.15
CA MET A 367 33.80 87.39 25.11
C MET A 367 33.29 87.78 26.51
N ASN A 368 32.80 86.80 27.28
CA ASN A 368 32.38 87.01 28.67
C ASN A 368 33.55 87.41 29.58
N GLU A 369 34.74 86.82 29.41
CA GLU A 369 35.95 87.26 30.11
C GLU A 369 36.31 88.72 29.79
N ILE A 370 36.24 89.11 28.50
CA ILE A 370 36.48 90.51 28.09
C ILE A 370 35.45 91.45 28.72
N ILE A 371 34.17 91.08 28.72
CA ILE A 371 33.10 91.88 29.35
C ILE A 371 33.34 91.99 30.85
N LEU A 372 33.67 90.89 31.54
CA LEU A 372 33.96 90.89 32.97
C LEU A 372 35.19 91.75 33.30
N ASN A 373 36.25 91.66 32.49
CA ASN A 373 37.44 92.50 32.65
C ASN A 373 37.13 93.99 32.43
N ASN A 374 36.32 94.31 31.42
CA ASN A 374 35.88 95.68 31.16
C ASN A 374 34.97 96.20 32.28
N LEU A 375 34.06 95.37 32.79
CA LEU A 375 33.21 95.72 33.93
C LEU A 375 34.03 95.91 35.20
N ALA A 376 35.02 95.04 35.46
CA ALA A 376 35.96 95.20 36.57
C ALA A 376 36.79 96.48 36.43
N TYR A 377 37.25 96.81 35.23
CA TYR A 377 37.94 98.06 34.93
C TYR A 377 37.06 99.30 35.17
N ILE A 378 35.81 99.27 34.71
CA ILE A 378 34.82 100.33 34.98
C ILE A 378 34.57 100.47 36.49
N PHE A 379 34.50 99.35 37.23
CA PHE A 379 34.31 99.32 38.67
C PHE A 379 35.52 99.84 39.46
N GLU A 380 36.74 99.63 38.96
CA GLU A 380 37.95 100.24 39.54
C GLU A 380 38.01 101.75 39.25
N ILE A 381 37.62 102.21 38.06
CA ILE A 381 37.52 103.65 37.75
C ILE A 381 36.48 104.34 38.64
N SER A 382 35.35 103.69 38.94
CA SER A 382 34.30 104.29 39.77
C SER A 382 34.73 104.51 41.22
N LYS A 383 35.60 103.64 41.78
CA LYS A 383 36.21 103.83 43.10
C LYS A 383 37.10 105.08 43.20
N PHE A 384 37.71 105.52 42.11
CA PHE A 384 38.56 106.72 42.09
C PHE A 384 37.75 108.03 42.00
N LYS A 385 36.44 107.96 41.73
CA LYS A 385 35.55 109.13 41.63
C LYS A 385 34.65 109.34 42.86
N SER A 386 34.66 108.41 43.81
CA SER A 386 34.07 108.52 45.15
C SER A 386 35.15 108.85 46.17
#